data_AF-A0A839V5T8-F1
#
_entry.id   AF-A0A839V5T8-F1
#
_cell.length_a   1.000
_cell.length_b   1.000
_cell.length_c   1.000
_cell.angle_alpha   90.00
_cell.angle_beta   90.00
_cell.angle_gamma   90.00
#
_symmetry.space_group_name_H-M   'P 1'
#
loop_
_entity.id
_entity.type
_entity.pdbx_description
1 polymer ?
#
loop_
_entity_poly.entity_id
_entity_poly.type
_entity_poly.pdbx_seq_one_letter_code
_entity_poly.pdbx_strand_id
1 'polypeptide(L)'
;MAEPCQDEGGTPLLPGVVHASCVARRGHGVLLLGAPGAGKSDLALRLIDRGFRLVADDRVALVRRGAHLYAGLPCSALPAGLLEIRGLGLMRLRVRRRARLAVVLRLGAPDRVVRLPAPSLWHGVAALDLDPRGESAAQRAEWALDAALGRRRQFAGAFAA
;
A
#
# COMPACT_ATOMS: atom_id res chain seq x y z
N MET A 1 -3.24 -30.42 -4.57
CA MET A 1 -4.25 -30.09 -3.54
C MET A 1 -3.76 -28.87 -2.79
N ALA A 2 -4.39 -27.71 -3.03
CA ALA A 2 -4.12 -26.51 -2.24
C ALA A 2 -4.96 -26.62 -0.96
N GLU A 3 -4.31 -26.58 0.21
CA GLU A 3 -5.00 -26.53 1.49
C GLU A 3 -5.89 -25.27 1.59
N PRO A 4 -7.09 -25.36 2.18
CA PRO A 4 -7.88 -24.18 2.46
C PRO A 4 -7.18 -23.32 3.51
N CYS A 5 -7.06 -22.01 3.26
CA CYS A 5 -6.68 -21.03 4.27
C CYS A 5 -7.82 -20.92 5.28
N GLN A 6 -7.82 -21.80 6.29
CA GLN A 6 -8.79 -21.79 7.38
C GLN A 6 -8.47 -20.64 8.33
N ASP A 7 -9.40 -19.70 8.43
CA ASP A 7 -9.43 -18.67 9.48
C ASP A 7 -10.13 -19.24 10.71
N GLU A 8 -9.34 -19.70 11.68
CA GLU A 8 -9.80 -20.01 13.04
C GLU A 8 -9.92 -18.69 13.83
N GLY A 9 -11.15 -18.31 14.21
CA GLY A 9 -11.42 -17.26 15.19
C GLY A 9 -12.07 -15.99 14.63
N GLY A 10 -13.39 -15.88 14.82
CA GLY A 10 -14.25 -14.78 14.38
C GLY A 10 -13.65 -13.38 14.60
N THR A 11 -13.31 -12.73 13.50
CA THR A 11 -12.88 -11.32 13.45
C THR A 11 -13.74 -10.64 12.36
N PRO A 12 -14.28 -9.43 12.60
CA PRO A 12 -15.22 -8.82 11.66
C PRO A 12 -14.57 -8.58 10.30
N LEU A 13 -15.30 -8.98 9.25
CA LEU A 13 -14.92 -8.86 7.84
C LEU A 13 -14.69 -7.37 7.48
N LEU A 14 -13.43 -7.01 7.23
CA LEU A 14 -13.01 -5.75 6.61
C LEU A 14 -11.96 -6.05 5.54
N PRO A 15 -11.98 -5.28 4.44
CA PRO A 15 -12.65 -5.62 3.19
C PRO A 15 -11.85 -6.66 2.40
N GLY A 16 -12.48 -7.73 1.95
CA GLY A 16 -11.84 -8.89 1.30
C GLY A 16 -10.68 -8.57 0.33
N VAL A 17 -10.97 -8.39 -0.96
CA VAL A 17 -9.97 -8.06 -1.98
C VAL A 17 -10.27 -6.67 -2.52
N VAL A 18 -9.27 -5.78 -2.52
CA VAL A 18 -9.40 -4.42 -3.03
C VAL A 18 -8.55 -4.21 -4.28
N HIS A 19 -9.01 -3.30 -5.16
CA HIS A 19 -8.24 -2.88 -6.33
C HIS A 19 -7.16 -1.87 -5.93
N ALA A 20 -5.93 -2.35 -5.75
CA ALA A 20 -4.85 -1.59 -5.14
C ALA A 20 -3.48 -2.16 -5.56
N SER A 21 -2.42 -1.43 -5.21
CA SER A 21 -1.06 -1.96 -5.19
C SER A 21 -0.53 -1.90 -3.77
N CYS A 22 0.28 -2.85 -3.36
CA CYS A 22 0.91 -2.86 -2.03
C CYS A 22 2.39 -3.18 -2.15
N VAL A 23 3.21 -2.33 -1.54
CA VAL A 23 4.65 -2.52 -1.41
C VAL A 23 5.04 -2.45 0.06
N ALA A 24 6.16 -3.05 0.43
CA ALA A 24 6.61 -3.06 1.83
C ALA A 24 8.11 -2.84 1.97
N ARG A 25 8.49 -2.13 3.05
CA ARG A 25 9.87 -1.95 3.48
C ARG A 25 9.99 -2.35 4.95
N ARG A 26 10.98 -3.20 5.26
CA ARG A 26 11.27 -3.67 6.64
C ARG A 26 10.02 -4.09 7.42
N GLY A 27 9.17 -4.93 6.82
CA GLY A 27 7.99 -5.42 7.53
C GLY A 27 6.69 -4.63 7.31
N HIS A 28 6.79 -3.37 6.90
CA HIS A 28 5.69 -2.42 6.93
C HIS A 28 5.22 -2.05 5.52
N GLY A 29 3.91 -2.13 5.30
CA GLY A 29 3.26 -1.97 4.00
C GLY A 29 2.74 -0.55 3.79
N VAL A 30 2.84 -0.12 2.53
CA VAL A 30 2.23 1.06 1.95
C VAL A 30 1.16 0.55 0.98
N LEU A 31 -0.11 0.83 1.26
CA LEU A 31 -1.22 0.49 0.36
C LEU A 31 -1.49 1.69 -0.56
N LEU A 32 -1.48 1.46 -1.86
CA LEU A 32 -1.75 2.45 -2.90
C LEU A 32 -3.18 2.23 -3.41
N LEU A 33 -4.08 3.14 -3.06
CA LEU A 33 -5.47 3.15 -3.52
C LEU A 33 -5.63 4.19 -4.63
N GLY A 34 -6.56 3.95 -5.56
CA GLY A 34 -6.86 4.91 -6.61
C GLY A 34 -7.59 4.27 -7.78
N ALA A 35 -8.21 5.09 -8.62
CA ALA A 35 -8.89 4.64 -9.83
C ALA A 35 -7.95 3.86 -10.77
N PRO A 36 -8.48 3.04 -11.70
CA PRO A 36 -7.69 2.54 -12.83
C PRO A 36 -6.95 3.69 -13.54
N GLY A 37 -5.69 3.49 -13.89
CA GLY A 37 -4.87 4.55 -14.51
C GLY A 37 -4.38 5.65 -13.55
N ALA A 38 -4.67 5.56 -12.25
CA ALA A 38 -4.16 6.52 -11.27
C ALA A 38 -2.64 6.41 -11.02
N GLY A 39 -1.92 5.47 -11.62
CA GLY A 39 -0.47 5.32 -11.44
C GLY A 39 -0.03 4.51 -10.20
N LYS A 40 -0.90 3.61 -9.70
CA LYS A 40 -0.59 2.72 -8.57
C LYS A 40 0.64 1.83 -8.83
N SER A 41 0.62 1.08 -9.93
CA SER A 41 1.72 0.18 -10.32
C SER A 41 3.01 0.93 -10.65
N ASP A 42 2.91 2.13 -11.25
CA ASP A 42 4.06 3.00 -11.51
C ASP A 42 4.72 3.49 -10.22
N LEU A 43 3.93 4.01 -9.27
CA LEU A 43 4.46 4.43 -7.97
C LEU A 43 5.00 3.23 -7.19
N ALA A 44 4.38 2.06 -7.28
CA ALA A 44 4.91 0.82 -6.71
C ALA A 44 6.29 0.48 -7.28
N LEU A 45 6.48 0.59 -8.60
CA LEU A 45 7.75 0.36 -9.27
C LEU A 45 8.84 1.33 -8.76
N ARG A 46 8.54 2.63 -8.69
CA ARG A 46 9.47 3.63 -8.15
C ARG A 46 9.80 3.41 -6.68
N LEU A 47 8.87 2.89 -5.88
CA LEU A 47 9.16 2.51 -4.49
C LEU A 47 10.04 1.26 -4.42
N ILE A 48 9.89 0.31 -5.34
CA ILE A 48 10.74 -0.89 -5.40
C ILE A 48 12.19 -0.50 -5.68
N ASP A 49 12.42 0.45 -6.58
CA ASP A 49 13.76 1.02 -6.85
C ASP A 49 14.37 1.67 -5.59
N ARG A 50 13.52 2.14 -4.66
CA ARG A 50 13.91 2.70 -3.35
C ARG A 50 14.00 1.66 -2.23
N GLY A 51 14.10 0.38 -2.58
CA GLY A 51 14.32 -0.71 -1.63
C GLY A 51 13.04 -1.29 -1.00
N PHE A 52 11.87 -0.97 -1.54
CA PHE A 52 10.63 -1.67 -1.18
C PHE A 52 10.53 -3.01 -1.93
N ARG A 53 9.69 -3.91 -1.45
CA ARG A 53 9.34 -5.16 -2.13
C ARG A 53 7.85 -5.18 -2.45
N LEU A 54 7.52 -5.71 -3.62
CA LEU A 54 6.12 -5.92 -4.01
C LEU A 54 5.46 -6.90 -3.03
N VAL A 55 4.26 -6.57 -2.56
CA VAL A 55 3.40 -7.49 -1.80
C VAL A 55 2.33 -8.05 -2.72
N ALA A 56 1.62 -7.17 -3.42
CA ALA A 56 0.59 -7.51 -4.39
C ALA A 56 0.36 -6.31 -5.33
N ASP A 57 -0.06 -6.58 -6.56
CA ASP A 57 -0.52 -5.58 -7.53
C ASP A 57 -1.89 -5.98 -8.07
N ASP A 58 -2.68 -4.99 -8.49
CA ASP A 58 -4.07 -5.08 -8.96
C ASP A 58 -5.09 -5.56 -7.91
N ARG A 59 -4.86 -6.72 -7.28
CA ARG A 59 -5.74 -7.32 -6.28
C ARG A 59 -4.99 -7.56 -4.98
N VAL A 60 -5.34 -6.79 -3.94
CA VAL A 60 -4.72 -6.90 -2.62
C VAL A 60 -5.75 -7.48 -1.65
N ALA A 61 -5.42 -8.63 -1.05
CA ALA A 61 -6.21 -9.20 0.03
C ALA A 61 -5.86 -8.52 1.35
N LEU A 62 -6.88 -8.16 2.12
CA LEU A 62 -6.73 -7.51 3.41
C LEU A 62 -7.29 -8.39 4.52
N VAL A 63 -6.51 -8.52 5.60
CA VAL A 63 -6.89 -9.34 6.75
C VAL A 63 -6.60 -8.56 8.02
N ARG A 64 -7.61 -8.39 8.86
CA ARG A 64 -7.45 -7.82 10.20
C ARG A 64 -7.00 -8.92 11.17
N ARG A 65 -5.95 -8.64 11.95
CA ARG A 65 -5.51 -9.50 13.07
C ARG A 65 -5.26 -8.62 14.28
N GLY A 66 -6.16 -8.70 15.27
CA GLY A 66 -6.18 -7.77 16.41
C GLY A 66 -6.30 -6.32 15.95
N ALA A 67 -5.45 -5.45 16.48
CA ALA A 67 -5.42 -4.02 16.15
C ALA A 67 -4.79 -3.68 14.80
N HIS A 68 -4.27 -4.66 14.05
CA HIS A 68 -3.48 -4.42 12.84
C HIS A 68 -4.16 -4.95 11.58
N LEU A 69 -4.02 -4.19 10.49
CA LEU A 69 -4.44 -4.59 9.16
C LEU A 69 -3.23 -5.10 8.37
N TYR A 70 -3.37 -6.25 7.73
CA TYR A 70 -2.33 -6.86 6.92
C TYR A 70 -2.77 -6.91 5.45
N ALA A 71 -1.82 -6.71 4.55
CA ALA A 71 -2.00 -6.86 3.11
C ALA A 71 -1.18 -8.04 2.58
N GLY A 72 -1.76 -8.78 1.63
CA GLY A 72 -1.12 -9.90 0.94
C GLY A 72 -1.77 -10.18 -0.41
N LEU A 73 -1.36 -11.27 -1.04
CA LEU A 73 -2.02 -11.78 -2.24
C LEU A 73 -3.30 -12.56 -1.85
N PRO A 74 -4.38 -12.49 -2.67
CA PRO A 74 -5.51 -13.38 -2.53
C PRO A 74 -5.10 -14.85 -2.70
N CYS A 75 -5.72 -15.76 -1.93
CA CYS A 75 -5.39 -17.19 -1.99
C CYS A 75 -5.68 -17.83 -3.37
N SER A 76 -6.58 -17.24 -4.16
CA SER A 76 -6.98 -17.69 -5.51
C SER A 76 -6.25 -16.97 -6.65
N ALA A 77 -5.21 -16.18 -6.38
CA ALA A 77 -4.59 -15.32 -7.38
C ALA A 77 -3.59 -16.04 -8.30
N LEU A 78 -3.42 -15.46 -9.50
CA LEU A 78 -2.38 -15.67 -10.51
C LEU A 78 -0.95 -15.73 -9.94
N PRO A 79 0.09 -16.09 -10.73
CA PRO A 79 1.46 -16.19 -10.23
C PRO A 79 1.87 -14.95 -9.44
N ALA A 80 2.31 -15.17 -8.21
CA ALA A 80 2.79 -14.11 -7.34
C ALA A 80 3.93 -13.33 -8.01
N GLY A 81 3.93 -12.02 -7.85
CA GLY A 81 5.06 -11.18 -8.25
C GLY A 81 5.07 -10.73 -9.69
N LEU A 82 3.95 -10.84 -10.39
CA LEU A 82 3.79 -10.16 -11.68
C LEU A 82 3.42 -8.69 -11.44
N LEU A 83 4.12 -7.80 -12.15
CA LEU A 83 3.82 -6.39 -12.24
C LEU A 83 3.76 -6.02 -13.73
N GLU A 84 2.66 -5.42 -14.17
CA GLU A 84 2.59 -4.85 -15.51
C GLU A 84 3.31 -3.49 -15.53
N ILE A 85 4.33 -3.38 -16.37
CA ILE A 85 5.03 -2.12 -16.62
C ILE A 85 4.63 -1.64 -18.01
N ARG A 86 3.90 -0.52 -18.07
CA ARG A 86 3.44 0.05 -19.35
C ARG A 86 4.63 0.34 -20.26
N GLY A 87 4.55 -0.12 -21.50
CA GLY A 87 5.64 -0.03 -22.48
C GLY A 87 6.64 -1.18 -22.43
N LEU A 88 6.66 -2.00 -21.38
CA LEU A 88 7.56 -3.17 -21.27
C LEU A 88 6.81 -4.51 -21.15
N GLY A 89 5.59 -4.53 -20.61
CA GLY A 89 4.79 -5.74 -20.39
C GLY A 89 4.89 -6.27 -18.95
N LEU A 90 4.60 -7.57 -18.78
CA LEU A 90 4.59 -8.23 -17.46
C LEU A 90 6.02 -8.59 -17.03
N MET A 91 6.42 -8.13 -15.85
CA MET A 91 7.70 -8.47 -15.23
C MET A 91 7.51 -9.26 -13.94
N ARG A 92 8.40 -10.23 -13.71
CA ARG A 92 8.40 -11.00 -12.46
C ARG A 92 9.39 -10.40 -11.46
N LEU A 93 8.87 -10.05 -10.29
CA LEU A 93 9.61 -9.40 -9.20
C LEU A 93 9.66 -10.30 -7.97
N ARG A 94 10.66 -10.03 -7.10
CA ARG A 94 10.71 -10.65 -5.77
C ARG A 94 9.58 -10.09 -4.91
N VAL A 95 8.75 -11.00 -4.39
CA VAL A 95 7.62 -10.62 -3.53
C VAL A 95 7.87 -10.83 -2.06
N ARG A 96 7.12 -10.08 -1.27
CA ARG A 96 6.89 -10.35 0.14
C ARG A 96 5.46 -10.84 0.32
N ARG A 97 5.29 -12.05 0.87
CA ARG A 97 3.98 -12.71 0.99
C ARG A 97 2.91 -11.87 1.72
N ARG A 98 3.29 -11.14 2.76
CA ARG A 98 2.39 -10.32 3.56
C ARG A 98 3.12 -9.16 4.24
N ALA A 99 2.42 -8.05 4.48
CA ALA A 99 2.92 -6.90 5.25
C ALA A 99 1.87 -6.32 6.20
N ARG A 100 2.30 -5.81 7.35
CA ARG A 100 1.44 -5.00 8.24
C ARG A 100 1.31 -3.62 7.61
N LEU A 101 0.09 -3.17 7.31
CA LEU A 101 -0.13 -1.84 6.77
C LEU A 101 0.19 -0.80 7.84
N ALA A 102 1.04 0.15 7.46
CA ALA A 102 1.40 1.28 8.30
C ALA A 102 0.85 2.60 7.74
N VAL A 103 0.72 2.69 6.42
CA VAL A 103 0.16 3.88 5.76
C VAL A 103 -0.61 3.49 4.50
N VAL A 104 -1.66 4.25 4.21
CA VAL A 104 -2.47 4.17 2.99
C VAL A 104 -2.35 5.48 2.21
N LEU A 105 -2.03 5.37 0.93
CA LEU A 105 -1.93 6.51 0.02
C LEU A 105 -3.11 6.47 -0.95
N ARG A 106 -3.97 7.49 -0.90
CA ARG A 106 -5.06 7.70 -1.84
C ARG A 106 -4.54 8.52 -3.01
N LEU A 107 -4.30 7.83 -4.12
CA LEU A 107 -3.75 8.43 -5.32
C LEU A 107 -4.82 9.19 -6.09
N GLY A 108 -4.51 10.44 -6.44
CA GLY A 108 -5.46 11.35 -7.09
C GLY A 108 -4.76 12.48 -7.84
N ALA A 109 -5.57 13.42 -8.32
CA ALA A 109 -5.07 14.63 -8.97
C ALA A 109 -4.43 15.59 -7.95
N PRO A 110 -3.55 16.52 -8.40
CA PRO A 110 -2.81 17.42 -7.52
C PRO A 110 -3.68 18.30 -6.62
N ASP A 111 -4.87 18.67 -7.07
CA ASP A 111 -5.85 19.46 -6.34
C ASP A 111 -6.38 18.77 -5.06
N ARG A 112 -6.34 17.44 -5.01
CA ARG A 112 -6.66 16.67 -3.78
C ARG A 112 -5.57 16.77 -2.72
N VAL A 113 -4.36 17.16 -3.10
CA VAL A 113 -3.22 17.24 -2.19
C VAL A 113 -3.20 18.60 -1.53
N VAL A 114 -3.82 18.68 -0.34
CA VAL A 114 -3.84 19.91 0.44
C VAL A 114 -2.47 20.23 1.04
N ARG A 115 -2.17 21.53 1.18
CA ARG A 115 -0.88 22.02 1.70
C ARG A 115 -0.57 21.54 3.12
N LEU A 116 -1.56 21.57 4.01
CA LEU A 116 -1.45 21.11 5.39
C LEU A 116 -2.62 20.16 5.71
N PRO A 117 -2.45 18.84 5.52
CA PRO A 117 -3.52 17.87 5.76
C PRO A 117 -3.74 17.63 7.24
N ALA A 118 -5.01 17.51 7.66
CA ALA A 118 -5.35 16.94 8.96
C ALA A 118 -5.06 15.42 8.99
N PRO A 119 -4.82 14.83 10.17
CA PRO A 119 -4.75 13.38 10.31
C PRO A 119 -6.00 12.70 9.77
N SER A 120 -5.82 11.63 9.00
CA SER A 120 -6.93 10.84 8.46
C SER A 120 -6.64 9.35 8.57
N LEU A 121 -7.69 8.55 8.69
CA LEU A 121 -7.59 7.09 8.82
C LEU A 121 -8.34 6.40 7.68
N TRP A 122 -7.83 5.23 7.29
CA TRP A 122 -8.50 4.29 6.41
C TRP A 122 -8.50 2.92 7.10
N HIS A 123 -9.66 2.47 7.56
CA HIS A 123 -9.83 1.25 8.39
C HIS A 123 -8.84 1.18 9.58
N GLY A 124 -8.60 2.32 10.25
CA GLY A 124 -7.70 2.42 11.39
C GLY A 124 -6.21 2.50 11.05
N VAL A 125 -5.84 2.56 9.76
CA VAL A 125 -4.48 2.82 9.30
C VAL A 125 -4.36 4.28 8.89
N ALA A 126 -3.24 4.95 9.21
CA ALA A 126 -3.00 6.33 8.80
C ALA A 126 -3.08 6.48 7.28
N ALA A 127 -3.75 7.53 6.80
CA ALA A 127 -4.00 7.74 5.39
C ALA A 127 -3.78 9.19 4.96
N LEU A 128 -3.36 9.37 3.70
CA LEU A 128 -3.17 10.68 3.07
C LEU A 128 -3.40 10.59 1.57
N ASP A 129 -3.81 11.72 1.00
CA ASP A 129 -3.93 11.90 -0.44
C ASP A 129 -2.58 12.28 -1.03
N LEU A 130 -2.25 11.71 -2.18
CA LEU A 130 -0.95 11.90 -2.84
C LEU A 130 -1.13 11.96 -4.36
N ASP A 131 -0.52 12.97 -4.99
CA ASP A 131 -0.35 13.00 -6.44
C ASP A 131 0.80 12.05 -6.82
N PRO A 132 0.52 10.97 -7.54
CA PRO A 132 1.55 10.02 -7.93
C PRO A 132 2.42 10.53 -9.07
N ARG A 133 2.00 11.53 -9.84
CA ARG A 133 2.74 11.99 -11.03
C ARG A 133 3.85 12.97 -10.71
N GLY A 134 3.78 13.65 -9.57
CA GLY A 134 4.86 14.50 -9.09
C GLY A 134 6.20 13.75 -8.94
N GLU A 135 7.30 14.40 -9.27
CA GLU A 135 8.66 13.83 -9.18
C GLU A 135 8.99 13.34 -7.77
N SER A 136 8.51 14.06 -6.75
CA SER A 136 8.72 13.73 -5.34
C SER A 136 7.77 12.65 -4.79
N ALA A 137 6.84 12.10 -5.59
CA ALA A 137 5.80 11.18 -5.12
C ALA A 137 6.36 9.96 -4.37
N ALA A 138 7.39 9.31 -4.91
CA ALA A 138 8.01 8.15 -4.28
C ALA A 138 8.72 8.51 -2.96
N GLN A 139 9.39 9.67 -2.91
CA GLN A 139 10.01 10.17 -1.68
C GLN A 139 8.95 10.52 -0.62
N ARG A 140 7.84 11.16 -1.02
CA ARG A 140 6.73 11.49 -0.12
C ARG A 140 6.06 10.23 0.44
N ALA A 141 5.87 9.20 -0.38
CA ALA A 141 5.35 7.91 0.05
C ALA A 141 6.27 7.22 1.07
N GLU A 142 7.60 7.26 0.84
CA GLU A 142 8.59 6.76 1.81
C GLU A 142 8.55 7.54 3.12
N TRP A 143 8.50 8.87 3.06
CA TRP A 143 8.45 9.71 4.25
C TRP A 143 7.15 9.57 5.02
N ALA A 144 6.04 9.33 4.33
CA ALA A 144 4.76 9.01 4.96
C ALA A 144 4.83 7.69 5.73
N LEU A 145 5.49 6.67 5.17
CA LEU A 145 5.75 5.42 5.89
C LEU A 145 6.61 5.66 7.13
N ASP A 146 7.73 6.37 6.98
CA ASP A 146 8.63 6.63 8.11
C ASP A 146 7.96 7.48 9.20
N ALA A 147 7.13 8.47 8.83
CA ALA A 147 6.36 9.29 9.76
C ALA A 147 5.28 8.47 10.50
N ALA A 148 4.50 7.66 9.78
CA ALA A 148 3.52 6.75 10.38
C ALA A 148 4.14 5.73 11.37
N LEU A 149 5.44 5.46 11.24
CA LEU A 149 6.21 4.57 12.11
C LEU A 149 6.99 5.32 13.20
N GLY A 150 6.85 6.64 13.32
CA GLY A 150 7.60 7.45 14.29
C GLY A 150 9.10 7.56 14.00
N ARG A 151 9.55 7.17 12.80
CA ARG A 151 10.97 7.24 12.38
C ARG A 151 11.35 8.57 11.75
N ARG A 152 10.35 9.39 11.43
CA ARG A 152 10.52 10.74 10.90
C ARG A 152 9.60 11.66 11.67
N ARG A 153 10.18 12.71 12.26
CA ARG A 153 9.42 13.73 12.96
C ARG A 153 8.66 14.60 11.95
N GLN A 154 7.37 14.80 12.19
CA GLN A 154 6.55 15.80 11.53
C GLN A 154 6.15 16.86 12.55
N PHE A 155 6.32 18.13 12.22
CA PHE A 155 5.97 19.24 13.11
C PHE A 155 4.47 19.57 13.08
N ALA A 156 3.84 19.43 11.90
CA ALA A 156 2.42 19.68 11.69
C ALA A 156 1.92 18.86 10.49
N GLY A 157 0.66 18.41 10.53
CA GLY A 157 -0.03 17.75 9.43
C GLY A 157 -0.46 16.30 9.73
N ALA A 158 -0.53 15.47 8.68
CA ALA A 158 -1.18 14.14 8.69
C ALA A 158 -0.72 13.14 9.77
N PHE A 159 0.48 13.31 10.32
CA PHE A 159 1.06 12.44 11.37
C PHE A 159 1.52 13.24 12.60
N ALA A 160 1.12 14.51 12.71
CA ALA A 160 1.36 15.28 13.93
C ALA A 160 0.32 14.86 14.98
N ALA A 161 0.71 13.90 15.82
CA ALA A 161 0.00 13.47 17.01
C ALA A 161 1.01 13.42 18.17
#